data_AF-A0A5P9JYD5-F1
#
_entry.id   AF-A0A5P9JYD5-F1
#
_cell.length_a   1.000
_cell.length_b   1.000
_cell.length_c   1.000
_cell.angle_alpha   90.00
_cell.angle_beta   90.00
_cell.angle_gamma   90.00
#
_symmetry.space_group_name_H-M   'P 1'
#
loop_
_entity.id
_entity.type
_entity.pdbx_description
1 polymer ?
#
loop_
_entity_poly.entity_id
_entity_poly.type
_entity_poly.pdbx_seq_one_letter_code
_entity_poly.pdbx_strand_id
1 'polypeptide(L)'
;MPTPPVEEKLKRSARHAKEAAVQTQEAAENTQAAAVQTQAAAKTTATASVQMKDSADRRTELAADRTVFAAERTYAAWVRTGLAALASGIGAKKLLEGVVPAWMVLGTGSLLVLFSAFCFAAAVWRQVFVGAPPPRPDVHRIPPFLLVVLNGFLVLVALAALASLWFGRAGG
;
A
#
# COMPACT_ATOMS: atom_id res chain seq x y z
N MET A 1 69.85 -52.31 -31.18
CA MET A 1 68.60 -52.34 -30.38
C MET A 1 67.59 -53.20 -31.14
N PRO A 2 67.15 -54.36 -30.61
CA PRO A 2 66.14 -55.18 -31.25
C PRO A 2 64.82 -54.41 -31.28
N THR A 3 64.28 -54.18 -32.48
CA THR A 3 62.95 -53.58 -32.63
C THR A 3 61.91 -54.58 -32.13
N PRO A 4 60.97 -54.16 -31.27
CA PRO A 4 59.96 -55.08 -30.76
C PRO A 4 59.11 -55.64 -31.92
N PRO A 5 58.71 -56.91 -31.88
CA PRO A 5 57.92 -57.54 -32.95
C PRO A 5 56.61 -56.74 -33.15
N VAL A 6 56.19 -56.60 -34.41
CA VAL A 6 55.04 -55.76 -34.84
C VAL A 6 53.78 -56.01 -34.00
N GLU A 7 53.58 -57.26 -33.57
CA GLU A 7 52.47 -57.69 -32.73
C GLU A 7 52.42 -57.01 -31.35
N GLU A 8 53.57 -56.72 -30.75
CA GLU A 8 53.66 -56.05 -29.44
C GLU A 8 53.31 -54.56 -29.56
N LYS A 9 53.72 -53.90 -30.66
CA LYS A 9 53.33 -52.52 -30.96
C LYS A 9 51.82 -52.40 -31.18
N LEU A 10 51.24 -53.35 -31.91
CA LEU A 10 49.79 -53.42 -32.18
C LEU A 10 48.98 -53.63 -30.89
N LYS A 11 49.47 -54.47 -29.98
CA LYS A 11 48.86 -54.66 -28.64
C LYS A 11 48.98 -53.41 -27.78
N ARG A 12 50.11 -52.69 -27.84
CA ARG A 12 50.33 -51.45 -27.08
C ARG A 12 49.47 -50.29 -27.59
N SER A 13 49.37 -50.12 -28.91
CA SER A 13 48.47 -49.11 -29.50
C SER A 13 47.00 -49.40 -29.20
N ALA A 14 46.59 -50.67 -29.22
CA ALA A 14 45.23 -51.07 -28.85
C ALA A 14 44.93 -50.82 -27.36
N ARG A 15 45.90 -50.97 -26.44
CA ARG A 15 45.73 -50.61 -25.02
C ARG A 15 45.58 -49.11 -24.85
N HIS A 16 46.43 -48.31 -25.46
CA HIS A 16 46.33 -46.85 -25.38
C HIS A 16 45.04 -46.31 -26.00
N ALA A 17 44.56 -46.90 -27.10
CA ALA A 17 43.26 -46.55 -27.67
C ALA A 17 42.09 -46.89 -26.72
N LYS A 18 42.17 -48.02 -26.00
CA LYS A 18 41.18 -48.39 -24.97
C LYS A 18 41.24 -47.46 -23.75
N GLU A 19 42.44 -47.15 -23.26
CA GLU A 19 42.65 -46.23 -22.14
C GLU A 19 42.12 -44.82 -22.46
N ALA A 20 42.38 -44.32 -23.67
CA ALA A 20 41.86 -43.03 -24.13
C ALA A 20 40.33 -43.03 -24.27
N ALA A 21 39.73 -44.12 -24.74
CA ALA A 21 38.28 -44.27 -24.81
C ALA A 21 37.63 -44.27 -23.42
N VAL A 22 38.25 -44.98 -22.45
CA VAL A 22 37.80 -45.01 -21.05
C VAL A 22 37.91 -43.63 -20.41
N GLN A 23 39.03 -42.91 -20.59
CA GLN A 23 39.21 -41.55 -20.08
C GLN A 23 38.20 -40.56 -20.68
N THR A 24 37.90 -40.68 -21.97
CA THR A 24 36.90 -39.83 -22.65
C THR A 24 35.50 -40.11 -22.11
N GLN A 25 35.18 -41.38 -21.82
CA GLN A 25 33.90 -41.78 -21.25
C GLN A 25 33.74 -41.27 -19.81
N GLU A 26 34.78 -41.39 -18.98
CA GLU A 26 34.81 -40.88 -17.61
C GLU A 26 34.71 -39.33 -17.57
N ALA A 27 35.39 -38.64 -18.48
CA ALA A 27 35.27 -37.20 -18.64
C ALA A 27 33.86 -36.76 -19.08
N ALA A 28 33.23 -37.51 -19.99
CA ALA A 28 31.85 -37.27 -20.41
C ALA A 28 30.85 -37.50 -19.26
N GLU A 29 31.04 -38.55 -18.46
CA GLU A 29 30.21 -38.84 -17.29
C GLU A 29 30.36 -37.75 -16.21
N ASN A 30 31.59 -37.34 -15.90
CA ASN A 30 31.87 -36.24 -14.97
C ASN A 30 31.26 -34.90 -15.45
N THR A 31 31.30 -34.63 -16.76
CA THR A 31 30.70 -33.44 -17.35
C THR A 31 29.16 -33.50 -17.27
N GLN A 32 28.56 -34.66 -17.49
CA GLN A 32 27.11 -34.86 -17.33
C GLN A 32 26.69 -34.71 -15.87
N ALA A 33 27.43 -35.29 -14.92
CA ALA A 33 27.18 -35.15 -13.50
C ALA A 33 27.26 -33.69 -13.04
N ALA A 34 28.28 -32.94 -13.50
CA ALA A 34 28.41 -31.51 -13.25
C ALA A 34 27.28 -30.69 -13.87
N ALA A 35 26.81 -31.04 -15.08
CA ALA A 35 25.69 -30.39 -15.73
C ALA A 35 24.36 -30.63 -14.97
N VAL A 36 24.13 -31.85 -14.48
CA VAL A 36 22.95 -32.19 -13.66
C VAL A 36 22.96 -31.43 -12.34
N GLN A 37 24.12 -31.35 -11.66
CA GLN A 37 24.26 -30.56 -10.44
C GLN A 37 24.02 -29.07 -10.68
N THR A 38 24.55 -28.52 -11.77
CA THR A 38 24.34 -27.12 -12.16
C THR A 38 22.87 -26.84 -12.46
N GLN A 39 22.17 -27.76 -13.14
CA GLN A 39 20.74 -27.62 -13.42
C GLN A 39 19.88 -27.72 -12.15
N ALA A 40 20.22 -28.62 -11.23
CA ALA A 40 19.54 -28.75 -9.93
C ALA A 40 19.74 -27.49 -9.08
N ALA A 41 20.96 -26.94 -9.04
CA ALA A 41 21.26 -25.68 -8.38
C ALA A 41 20.47 -24.52 -9.03
N ALA A 42 20.43 -24.45 -10.36
CA ALA A 42 19.68 -23.43 -11.09
C ALA A 42 18.16 -23.50 -10.80
N LYS A 43 17.56 -24.70 -10.78
CA LYS A 43 16.15 -24.91 -10.42
C LYS A 43 15.84 -24.51 -8.98
N THR A 44 16.76 -24.80 -8.05
CA THR A 44 16.63 -24.44 -6.64
C THR A 44 16.67 -22.92 -6.47
N THR A 45 17.64 -22.26 -7.10
CA THR A 45 17.75 -20.79 -7.12
C THR A 45 16.53 -20.14 -7.78
N ALA A 46 16.03 -20.70 -8.88
CA ALA A 46 14.82 -20.21 -9.54
C ALA A 46 13.59 -20.31 -8.62
N THR A 47 13.36 -21.47 -8.00
CA THR A 47 12.24 -21.66 -7.05
C THR A 47 12.36 -20.71 -5.85
N ALA A 48 13.56 -20.59 -5.26
CA ALA A 48 13.82 -19.68 -4.16
C ALA A 48 13.54 -18.21 -4.57
N SER A 49 13.95 -17.80 -5.78
CA SER A 49 13.71 -16.44 -6.28
C SER A 49 12.22 -16.12 -6.44
N VAL A 50 11.42 -17.10 -6.90
CA VAL A 50 9.96 -16.96 -7.02
C VAL A 50 9.30 -16.84 -5.64
N GLN A 51 9.69 -17.70 -4.69
CA GLN A 51 9.18 -17.67 -3.31
C GLN A 51 9.56 -16.37 -2.58
N MET A 52 10.78 -15.88 -2.78
CA MET A 52 11.24 -14.60 -2.24
C MET A 52 10.45 -13.42 -2.82
N LYS A 53 10.19 -13.43 -4.13
CA LYS A 53 9.37 -12.41 -4.79
C LYS A 53 7.94 -12.40 -4.26
N ASP A 54 7.29 -13.56 -4.19
CA ASP A 54 5.93 -13.69 -3.67
C ASP A 54 5.82 -13.19 -2.21
N SER A 55 6.79 -13.58 -1.37
CA SER A 55 6.88 -13.09 0.01
C SER A 55 7.09 -11.57 0.10
N ALA A 56 7.89 -11.00 -0.80
CA ALA A 56 8.14 -9.55 -0.84
C ALA A 56 6.91 -8.77 -1.32
N ASP A 57 6.23 -9.26 -2.36
CA ASP A 57 5.00 -8.68 -2.88
C ASP A 57 3.90 -8.69 -1.81
N ARG A 58 3.73 -9.82 -1.10
CA ARG A 58 2.76 -9.92 -0.01
C ARG A 58 3.06 -8.98 1.16
N ARG A 59 4.33 -8.82 1.54
CA ARG A 59 4.74 -7.84 2.56
C ARG A 59 4.45 -6.41 2.13
N THR A 60 4.61 -6.11 0.84
CA THR A 60 4.38 -4.78 0.27
C THR A 60 2.88 -4.45 0.26
N GLU A 61 2.04 -5.41 -0.13
CA GLU A 61 0.58 -5.30 -0.07
C GLU A 61 0.08 -5.08 1.37
N LEU A 62 0.54 -5.90 2.32
CA LEU A 62 0.21 -5.74 3.75
C LEU A 62 0.68 -4.41 4.34
N ALA A 63 1.76 -3.83 3.81
CA ALA A 63 2.20 -2.48 4.20
C ALA A 63 1.24 -1.42 3.65
N ALA A 64 0.83 -1.54 2.38
CA ALA A 64 -0.15 -0.65 1.77
C ALA A 64 -1.49 -0.68 2.51
N ASP A 65 -2.01 -1.85 2.87
CA ASP A 65 -3.26 -2.00 3.63
C ASP A 65 -3.22 -1.25 4.97
N ARG A 66 -2.11 -1.36 5.71
CA ARG A 66 -1.92 -0.65 6.99
C ARG A 66 -1.93 0.87 6.81
N THR A 67 -1.36 1.38 5.72
CA THR A 67 -1.39 2.82 5.44
C THR A 67 -2.81 3.30 5.13
N VAL A 68 -3.62 2.49 4.45
CA VAL A 68 -5.02 2.79 4.15
C VAL A 68 -5.86 2.80 5.43
N PHE A 69 -5.76 1.77 6.28
CA PHE A 69 -6.51 1.76 7.56
C PHE A 69 -6.11 2.89 8.51
N ALA A 70 -4.84 3.28 8.52
CA ALA A 70 -4.42 4.48 9.25
C ALA A 70 -5.08 5.75 8.69
N ALA A 71 -5.15 5.88 7.36
CA ALA A 71 -5.82 6.99 6.71
C ALA A 71 -7.32 7.04 7.06
N GLU A 72 -8.03 5.92 7.02
CA GLU A 72 -9.45 5.85 7.39
C GLU A 72 -9.72 6.30 8.83
N ARG A 73 -8.88 5.89 9.79
CA ARG A 73 -9.00 6.35 11.19
C ARG A 73 -8.84 7.86 11.33
N THR A 74 -7.88 8.45 10.62
CA THR A 74 -7.71 9.91 10.64
C THR A 74 -8.90 10.63 10.02
N TYR A 75 -9.43 10.11 8.92
CA TYR A 75 -10.63 10.63 8.28
C TYR A 75 -11.84 10.58 9.22
N ALA A 76 -12.09 9.42 9.87
CA ALA A 76 -13.17 9.28 10.83
C ALA A 76 -13.00 10.22 12.04
N ALA A 77 -11.76 10.50 12.43
CA ALA A 77 -11.48 11.49 13.46
C ALA A 77 -11.87 12.91 13.03
N TRP A 78 -11.49 13.35 11.83
CA TRP A 78 -11.88 14.65 11.28
C TRP A 78 -13.40 14.82 11.19
N VAL A 79 -14.11 13.80 10.68
CA VAL A 79 -15.58 13.85 10.57
C VAL A 79 -16.24 13.94 11.95
N ARG A 80 -15.77 13.16 12.92
CA ARG A 80 -16.32 13.16 14.29
C ARG A 80 -16.14 14.52 14.98
N THR A 81 -14.93 15.09 14.90
CA THR A 81 -14.66 16.39 15.50
C THR A 81 -15.41 17.50 14.79
N GLY A 82 -15.57 17.41 13.46
CA GLY A 82 -16.40 18.32 12.68
C GLY A 82 -17.88 18.29 13.09
N LEU A 83 -18.46 17.10 13.25
CA LEU A 83 -19.86 16.95 13.69
C LEU A 83 -20.08 17.47 15.11
N ALA A 84 -19.16 17.18 16.04
CA ALA A 84 -19.22 17.70 17.40
C ALA A 84 -19.18 19.24 17.40
N ALA A 85 -18.24 19.83 16.65
CA ALA A 85 -18.14 21.28 16.52
C ALA A 85 -19.39 21.90 15.89
N LEU A 86 -19.99 21.26 14.87
CA LEU A 86 -21.23 21.73 14.26
C LEU A 86 -22.39 21.75 15.26
N ALA A 87 -22.59 20.63 15.95
CA ALA A 87 -23.65 20.49 16.96
C ALA A 87 -23.47 21.52 18.09
N SER A 88 -22.24 21.70 18.57
CA SER A 88 -21.91 22.71 19.57
C SER A 88 -22.14 24.13 19.05
N GLY A 89 -21.77 24.44 17.81
CA GLY A 89 -21.96 25.77 17.21
C GLY A 89 -23.44 26.14 17.04
N ILE A 90 -24.27 25.19 16.62
CA ILE A 90 -25.72 25.37 16.53
C ILE A 90 -26.35 25.47 17.92
N GLY A 91 -25.94 24.61 18.86
CA GLY A 91 -26.43 24.59 20.24
C GLY A 91 -26.03 25.83 21.04
N ALA A 92 -24.87 26.42 20.76
CA ALA A 92 -24.38 27.61 21.45
C ALA A 92 -25.37 28.77 21.34
N LYS A 93 -26.07 28.94 20.20
CA LYS A 93 -27.09 30.00 20.06
C LYS A 93 -28.18 29.87 21.11
N LYS A 94 -28.66 28.65 21.38
CA LYS A 94 -29.77 28.39 22.31
C LYS A 94 -29.34 28.34 23.76
N LEU A 95 -28.13 27.85 24.03
CA LEU A 95 -27.62 27.74 25.40
C LEU A 95 -27.17 29.09 25.97
N LEU A 96 -26.66 29.98 25.12
CA LEU A 96 -26.08 31.27 25.55
C LEU A 96 -27.06 32.45 25.36
N GLU A 97 -28.26 32.20 24.84
CA GLU A 97 -29.31 33.20 24.67
C GLU A 97 -29.70 33.80 26.03
N GLY A 98 -29.60 35.13 26.17
CA GLY A 98 -29.95 35.84 27.42
C GLY A 98 -28.89 35.81 28.53
N VAL A 99 -27.81 35.03 28.39
CA VAL A 99 -26.73 34.94 29.40
C VAL A 99 -25.55 35.85 29.05
N VAL A 100 -25.19 35.92 27.76
CA VAL A 100 -24.03 36.69 27.28
C VAL A 100 -24.43 37.63 26.14
N PRO A 101 -23.61 38.66 25.85
CA PRO A 101 -23.86 39.58 24.74
C PRO A 101 -24.01 38.84 23.41
N ALA A 102 -25.00 39.24 22.62
CA ALA A 102 -25.36 38.52 21.40
C ALA A 102 -24.22 38.45 20.36
N TRP A 103 -23.31 39.42 20.33
CA TRP A 103 -22.12 39.40 19.47
C TRP A 103 -21.15 38.27 19.84
N MET A 104 -21.07 37.92 21.13
CA MET A 104 -20.20 36.85 21.64
C MET A 104 -20.76 35.46 21.31
N VAL A 105 -22.09 35.32 21.35
CA VAL A 105 -22.80 34.11 20.87
C VAL A 105 -22.59 33.91 19.37
N LEU A 106 -22.75 34.98 18.58
CA LEU A 106 -22.51 34.97 17.14
C LEU A 106 -21.06 34.60 16.82
N GLY A 107 -20.09 35.18 17.53
CA GLY A 107 -18.67 34.88 17.35
C GLY A 107 -18.35 33.42 17.66
N THR A 108 -18.80 32.91 18.81
CA THR A 108 -18.52 31.53 19.26
C THR A 108 -19.18 30.50 18.33
N GLY A 109 -20.45 30.71 17.97
CA GLY A 109 -21.17 29.85 17.02
C GLY A 109 -20.53 29.85 15.64
N SER A 110 -20.16 31.04 15.12
CA SER A 110 -19.48 31.14 13.82
C SER A 110 -18.14 30.42 13.80
N LEU A 111 -17.34 30.57 14.87
CA LEU A 111 -16.04 29.90 14.98
C LEU A 111 -16.19 28.37 14.98
N LEU A 112 -17.13 27.83 15.78
CA LEU A 112 -17.42 26.40 15.84
C LEU A 112 -17.92 25.83 14.51
N VAL A 113 -18.80 26.57 13.82
CA VAL A 113 -19.34 26.17 12.51
C VAL A 113 -18.27 26.24 11.41
N LEU A 114 -17.43 27.28 11.40
CA LEU A 114 -16.30 27.38 10.47
C LEU A 114 -15.26 26.30 10.72
N PHE A 115 -14.95 26.00 11.98
CA PHE A 115 -14.06 24.91 12.35
C PHE A 115 -14.60 23.55 11.88
N SER A 116 -15.91 23.34 12.00
CA SER A 116 -16.58 22.16 11.44
C SER A 116 -16.43 22.05 9.93
N ALA A 117 -16.71 23.13 9.19
CA ALA A 117 -16.54 23.17 7.74
C ALA A 117 -15.09 22.88 7.33
N PHE A 118 -14.12 23.43 8.07
CA PHE A 118 -12.70 23.12 7.90
C PHE A 118 -12.40 21.63 8.11
N CYS A 119 -12.93 21.01 9.16
CA CYS A 119 -12.74 19.57 9.40
C CYS A 119 -13.27 18.71 8.25
N PHE A 120 -14.44 19.04 7.70
CA PHE A 120 -15.00 18.31 6.54
C PHE A 120 -14.18 18.55 5.27
N ALA A 121 -13.72 19.78 5.03
CA ALA A 121 -12.84 20.10 3.91
C ALA A 121 -11.49 19.35 4.00
N ALA A 122 -10.88 19.29 5.19
CA ALA A 122 -9.65 18.55 5.43
C ALA A 122 -9.84 17.04 5.17
N ALA A 123 -10.99 16.48 5.56
CA ALA A 123 -11.34 15.09 5.30
C ALA A 123 -11.44 14.78 3.80
N VAL A 124 -12.04 15.69 3.00
CA VAL A 124 -12.15 15.58 1.54
C VAL A 124 -10.81 15.79 0.84
N TRP A 125 -10.06 16.85 1.22
CA TRP A 125 -8.76 17.16 0.63
C TRP A 125 -7.79 15.99 0.78
N ARG A 126 -7.77 15.36 1.96
CA ARG A 126 -6.97 14.15 2.22
C ARG A 126 -7.35 12.98 1.29
N GLN A 127 -8.63 12.74 1.08
CA GLN A 127 -9.13 11.66 0.20
C GLN A 127 -8.75 11.86 -1.27
N VAL A 128 -8.90 13.09 -1.77
CA VAL A 128 -8.74 13.40 -3.20
C VAL A 128 -7.27 13.57 -3.59
N PHE A 129 -6.47 14.22 -2.75
CA PHE A 129 -5.09 14.62 -3.12
C PHE A 129 -4.01 13.70 -2.56
N VAL A 130 -4.29 12.94 -1.49
CA VAL A 130 -3.35 11.96 -0.94
C VAL A 130 -3.74 10.58 -1.46
N GLY A 131 -3.44 10.36 -2.74
CA GLY A 131 -3.64 9.07 -3.39
C GLY A 131 -2.93 7.92 -2.67
N ALA A 132 -3.48 6.71 -2.79
CA ALA A 132 -2.88 5.53 -2.18
C ALA A 132 -1.48 5.27 -2.77
N PRO A 133 -0.47 4.93 -1.94
CA PRO A 133 0.80 4.44 -2.44
C PRO A 133 0.57 3.21 -3.34
N PRO A 134 1.22 3.09 -4.51
CA PRO A 134 1.30 1.80 -5.21
C PRO A 134 2.06 0.78 -4.33
N PRO A 135 1.71 -0.52 -4.28
CA PRO A 135 0.75 -1.29 -5.09
C PRO A 135 -0.72 -1.16 -4.64
N ARG A 136 -1.66 -1.53 -5.53
CA ARG A 136 -3.11 -1.43 -5.28
C ARG A 136 -3.48 -2.34 -4.10
N PRO A 137 -3.90 -1.79 -2.94
CA PRO A 137 -4.35 -2.57 -1.80
C PRO A 137 -5.61 -3.36 -2.16
N ASP A 138 -5.66 -4.66 -1.87
CA ASP A 138 -6.80 -5.57 -2.11
C ASP A 138 -7.89 -5.46 -1.03
N VAL A 139 -8.03 -4.26 -0.45
CA VAL A 139 -9.03 -4.00 0.60
C VAL A 139 -10.20 -3.23 -0.02
N HIS A 140 -11.41 -3.69 0.30
CA HIS A 140 -12.66 -3.04 -0.09
C HIS A 140 -12.68 -1.59 0.45
N ARG A 141 -12.36 -0.63 -0.44
CA ARG A 141 -12.46 0.79 -0.13
C ARG A 141 -13.92 1.22 -0.12
N ILE A 142 -14.30 2.00 0.88
CA ILE A 142 -15.52 2.80 0.83
C ILE A 142 -15.42 3.69 -0.43
N PRO A 143 -16.45 3.69 -1.31
CA PRO A 143 -16.37 4.39 -2.58
C PRO A 143 -16.03 5.88 -2.35
N PRO A 144 -14.92 6.41 -2.88
CA PRO A 144 -14.46 7.77 -2.63
C PRO A 144 -15.52 8.83 -2.95
N PHE A 145 -16.34 8.55 -3.98
CA PHE A 145 -17.46 9.40 -4.38
C PHE A 145 -18.48 9.60 -3.26
N LEU A 146 -18.86 8.55 -2.53
CA LEU A 146 -19.84 8.65 -1.45
C LEU A 146 -19.34 9.57 -0.32
N LEU A 147 -18.05 9.49 -0.01
CA LEU A 147 -17.42 10.31 1.03
C LEU A 147 -17.28 11.77 0.59
N VAL A 148 -16.95 12.04 -0.67
CA VAL A 148 -16.93 13.39 -1.23
C VAL A 148 -18.33 14.01 -1.19
N VAL A 149 -19.35 13.27 -1.62
CA VAL A 149 -20.74 13.74 -1.61
C VAL A 149 -21.21 14.02 -0.17
N LEU A 150 -20.97 13.11 0.77
CA LEU A 150 -21.40 13.26 2.15
C LEU A 150 -20.74 14.47 2.84
N ASN A 151 -19.42 14.64 2.72
CA ASN A 151 -18.75 15.80 3.33
C ASN A 151 -19.08 17.10 2.61
N GLY A 152 -19.22 17.07 1.28
CA GLY A 152 -19.70 18.23 0.53
C GLY A 152 -21.05 18.69 1.04
N PHE A 153 -21.97 17.75 1.27
CA PHE A 153 -23.26 18.03 1.91
C PHE A 153 -23.11 18.61 3.32
N LEU A 154 -22.23 18.05 4.16
CA LEU A 154 -21.98 18.57 5.51
C LEU A 154 -21.40 19.99 5.52
N VAL A 155 -20.54 20.33 4.55
CA VAL A 155 -20.05 21.71 4.35
C VAL A 155 -21.21 22.63 3.99
N LEU A 156 -22.12 22.22 3.09
CA LEU A 156 -23.31 23.01 2.77
C LEU A 156 -24.20 23.22 4.01
N VAL A 157 -24.39 22.19 4.83
CA VAL A 157 -25.12 22.31 6.11
C VAL A 157 -24.43 23.30 7.05
N ALA A 158 -23.10 23.26 7.17
CA ALA A 158 -22.35 24.21 7.98
C ALA A 158 -22.50 25.66 7.46
N LEU A 159 -22.43 25.87 6.15
CA LEU A 159 -22.65 27.19 5.55
C LEU A 159 -24.09 27.68 5.77
N ALA A 160 -25.09 26.80 5.64
CA ALA A 160 -26.48 27.12 5.93
C ALA A 160 -26.71 27.45 7.40
N ALA A 161 -26.04 26.73 8.32
CA ALA A 161 -26.06 27.03 9.75
C ALA A 161 -25.42 28.40 10.04
N LEU A 162 -24.29 28.71 9.39
CA LEU A 162 -23.64 30.01 9.50
C LEU A 162 -24.57 31.13 9.00
N ALA A 163 -25.18 30.96 7.82
CA ALA A 163 -26.18 31.89 7.31
C ALA A 163 -27.36 32.05 8.29
N SER A 164 -27.85 30.95 8.87
CA SER A 164 -28.95 30.99 9.85
C SER A 164 -28.57 31.70 11.16
N LEU A 165 -27.32 31.63 11.59
CA LEU A 165 -26.82 32.38 12.75
C LEU A 165 -26.88 33.88 12.49
N TRP A 166 -26.47 34.31 11.30
CA TRP A 166 -26.42 35.72 10.90
C TRP A 166 -27.80 36.30 10.53
N PHE A 167 -28.57 35.59 9.72
CA PHE A 167 -29.88 36.06 9.25
C PHE A 167 -31.03 35.76 10.21
N GLY A 168 -30.87 34.80 11.12
CA GLY A 168 -31.86 34.47 12.15
C GLY A 168 -32.00 35.51 13.28
N ARG A 169 -31.45 36.72 13.12
CA ARG A 169 -31.74 37.91 13.94
C ARG A 169 -32.17 39.13 13.10
N ALA A 170 -32.31 39.00 11.78
CA ALA A 170 -32.79 40.10 10.93
C ALA A 170 -34.32 40.26 10.89
N GLY A 171 -35.07 39.51 11.72
CA GLY A 171 -36.54 39.47 11.65
C GLY A 171 -37.26 39.33 12.99
N GLY A 172 -36.72 39.88 14.07
CA GLY A 172 -37.36 39.92 15.39
C GLY A 172 -37.18 41.27 16.05
#